data_AF-A0AAU4TMX5-F1
#
_entry.id   AF-A0AAU4TMX5-F1
#
_cell.length_a   1.000
_cell.length_b   1.000
_cell.length_c   1.000
_cell.angle_alpha   90.00
_cell.angle_beta   90.00
_cell.angle_gamma   90.00
#
_symmetry.space_group_name_H-M   'P 1'
#
loop_
_entity.id
_entity.type
_entity.pdbx_description
1 polymer ?
#
loop_
_entity_poly.entity_id
_entity_poly.type
_entity_poly.pdbx_seq_one_letter_code
_entity_poly.pdbx_strand_id
1 'polypeptide(L)'
;MTDYRPPGAFRRETVQLVPDKVGKTARFRSELGLEGYDCLPLVGWAVVVTFAEDELPRITVEPVVDDDCHGAIALGDLEEEVGPLTLLEIV
;
A
#
# COMPACT_ATOMS: atom_id res chain seq x y z
N MET A 1 20.16 0.85 23.76
CA MET A 1 18.74 0.51 23.57
C MET A 1 18.70 -0.49 22.44
N THR A 2 18.34 -1.72 22.74
CA THR A 2 18.21 -2.78 21.75
C THR A 2 16.81 -2.67 21.17
N ASP A 3 16.70 -2.38 19.88
CA ASP A 3 15.43 -2.39 19.16
C ASP A 3 14.88 -3.82 19.20
N TYR A 4 14.00 -4.09 20.17
CA TYR A 4 13.30 -5.36 20.26
C TYR A 4 12.41 -5.49 19.02
N ARG A 5 12.72 -6.46 18.17
CA ARG A 5 11.86 -6.86 17.05
C ARG A 5 11.20 -8.18 17.43
N PRO A 6 9.86 -8.27 17.43
CA PRO A 6 9.19 -9.53 17.65
C PRO A 6 9.58 -10.53 16.54
N PRO A 7 9.75 -11.83 16.86
CA PRO A 7 9.94 -12.88 15.87
C PRO A 7 8.76 -12.87 14.89
N GLY A 8 9.03 -12.93 13.58
CA GLY A 8 8.01 -12.82 12.54
C GLY A 8 7.60 -11.39 12.14
N ALA A 9 8.33 -10.36 12.58
CA ALA A 9 8.12 -9.00 12.09
C ALA A 9 8.53 -8.88 10.62
N PHE A 10 7.56 -8.90 9.71
CA PHE A 10 7.77 -8.51 8.32
C PHE A 10 8.27 -7.07 8.28
N ARG A 11 9.40 -6.84 7.62
CA ARG A 11 9.86 -5.48 7.31
C ARG A 11 9.47 -5.16 5.89
N ARG A 12 8.90 -3.98 5.69
CA ARG A 12 8.45 -3.49 4.40
C ARG A 12 9.19 -2.20 4.07
N GLU A 13 9.80 -2.14 2.89
CA GLU A 13 10.44 -0.94 2.37
C GLU A 13 9.76 -0.53 1.06
N THR A 14 9.20 0.68 1.04
CA THR A 14 8.44 1.21 -0.10
C THR A 14 9.22 2.32 -0.77
N VAL A 15 9.42 2.21 -2.09
CA VAL A 15 10.02 3.24 -2.93
C VAL A 15 9.01 3.68 -3.97
N GLN A 16 8.48 4.90 -3.82
CA GLN A 16 7.60 5.48 -4.82
C GLN A 16 8.35 5.74 -6.13
N LEU A 17 7.78 5.26 -7.23
CA LEU A 17 8.22 5.61 -8.58
C LEU A 17 7.72 7.01 -8.93
N VAL A 18 8.18 7.54 -10.06
CA VAL A 18 7.75 8.87 -10.52
C VAL A 18 6.21 8.92 -10.57
N PRO A 19 5.58 9.96 -9.98
CA PRO A 19 4.12 10.07 -9.92
C PRO A 19 3.50 9.97 -11.30
N ASP A 20 2.42 9.17 -11.39
CA ASP A 20 1.62 9.07 -12.59
C ASP A 20 0.66 10.25 -12.66
N LYS A 21 0.60 10.93 -13.81
CA LYS A 21 -0.27 12.09 -14.04
C LYS A 21 -1.49 11.77 -14.88
N VAL A 22 -1.75 10.49 -15.13
CA VAL A 22 -2.77 10.04 -16.10
C VAL A 22 -4.20 10.21 -15.57
N GLY A 23 -4.40 10.65 -14.32
CA GLY A 23 -5.72 11.01 -13.78
C GLY A 23 -6.65 9.81 -13.63
N LYS A 24 -6.09 8.65 -13.27
CA LYS A 24 -6.81 7.39 -13.07
C LYS A 24 -7.35 7.30 -11.65
N THR A 25 -8.33 6.43 -11.45
CA THR A 25 -8.90 6.14 -10.13
C THR A 25 -8.79 4.66 -9.83
N ALA A 26 -8.37 4.32 -8.62
CA ALA A 26 -8.40 2.96 -8.10
C ALA A 26 -9.70 2.76 -7.32
N ARG A 27 -10.44 1.70 -7.66
CA ARG A 27 -11.67 1.32 -6.98
C ARG A 27 -11.42 0.16 -6.02
N PHE A 28 -11.86 0.31 -4.79
CA PHE A 28 -11.67 -0.68 -3.74
C PHE A 28 -12.99 -1.16 -3.16
N ARG A 29 -12.90 -2.23 -2.39
CA ARG A 29 -13.90 -2.66 -1.42
C ARG A 29 -13.23 -2.77 -0.06
N SER A 30 -13.71 -1.98 0.90
CA SER A 30 -13.34 -2.18 2.32
C SER A 30 -14.02 -3.42 2.86
N GLU A 31 -13.25 -4.38 3.39
CA GLU A 31 -13.83 -5.56 4.04
C GLU A 31 -14.39 -5.24 5.43
N LEU A 32 -14.01 -4.10 5.99
CA LEU A 32 -14.49 -3.57 7.28
C LEU A 32 -15.71 -2.64 7.13
N GLY A 33 -16.15 -2.37 5.89
CA GLY A 33 -17.28 -1.47 5.61
C GLY A 33 -16.97 0.01 5.89
N LEU A 34 -15.71 0.42 5.76
CA LEU A 34 -15.31 1.82 5.91
C LEU A 34 -15.76 2.65 4.70
N GLU A 35 -16.53 3.70 4.95
CA GLU A 35 -16.93 4.68 3.93
C GLU A 35 -15.74 5.59 3.55
N GLY A 36 -15.67 6.01 2.28
CA GLY A 36 -14.63 6.93 1.78
C GLY A 36 -13.42 6.26 1.12
N TYR A 37 -13.25 4.94 1.30
CA TYR A 37 -12.15 4.19 0.67
C TYR A 37 -12.55 3.49 -0.63
N ASP A 38 -13.80 3.62 -1.08
CA ASP A 38 -14.30 2.91 -2.26
C ASP A 38 -13.64 3.35 -3.57
N CYS A 39 -13.18 4.60 -3.65
CA CYS A 39 -12.54 5.19 -4.83
C CYS A 39 -11.47 6.19 -4.42
N LEU A 40 -10.21 5.93 -4.73
CA LEU A 40 -9.10 6.85 -4.45
C LEU A 40 -8.36 7.21 -5.75
N PRO A 41 -7.91 8.48 -5.91
CA PRO A 41 -7.10 8.88 -7.06
C PRO A 41 -5.82 8.04 -7.11
N LEU A 42 -5.50 7.47 -8.28
CA LEU A 42 -4.24 6.80 -8.51
C LEU A 42 -3.20 7.85 -8.92
N VAL A 43 -2.17 8.02 -8.09
CA VAL A 43 -1.13 9.05 -8.27
C VAL A 43 0.23 8.47 -8.60
N GLY A 44 0.35 7.14 -8.68
CA GLY A 44 1.59 6.50 -9.10
C GLY A 44 1.65 5.02 -8.84
N TRP A 45 2.88 4.52 -8.80
CA TRP A 45 3.23 3.15 -8.50
C TRP A 45 4.43 3.15 -7.56
N ALA A 46 4.56 2.11 -6.73
CA ALA A 46 5.70 1.92 -5.86
C ALA A 46 6.30 0.53 -6.07
N VAL A 47 7.61 0.44 -5.91
CA VAL A 47 8.29 -0.84 -5.70
C VAL A 47 8.31 -1.09 -4.21
N VAL A 48 7.80 -2.25 -3.82
CA VAL A 48 7.74 -2.66 -2.41
C VAL A 48 8.63 -3.88 -2.24
N VAL A 49 9.53 -3.81 -1.26
CA VAL A 49 10.38 -4.92 -0.85
C VAL A 49 9.91 -5.43 0.51
N THR A 50 9.41 -6.67 0.55
CA THR A 50 9.06 -7.36 1.79
C THR A 50 10.19 -8.28 2.22
N PHE A 51 10.63 -8.14 3.47
CA PHE A 51 11.62 -9.00 4.11
C PHE A 51 10.93 -9.87 5.16
N ALA A 52 11.13 -11.18 5.06
CA ALA A 52 10.71 -12.16 6.06
C ALA A 52 11.94 -12.93 6.57
N GLU A 53 11.84 -13.49 7.78
CA GLU A 53 12.91 -14.28 8.38
C GLU A 53 13.12 -15.58 7.57
N ASP A 54 14.39 -15.93 7.31
CA ASP A 54 14.79 -17.11 6.55
C ASP A 54 14.26 -17.22 5.09
N GLU A 55 13.71 -16.14 4.54
CA GLU A 55 13.22 -16.07 3.16
C GLU A 55 13.99 -15.04 2.31
N LEU A 56 14.01 -15.25 0.99
CA LEU A 56 14.50 -14.23 0.07
C LEU A 56 13.54 -13.03 0.05
N PRO A 57 14.05 -11.78 -0.06
CA PRO A 57 13.20 -10.62 -0.18
C PRO A 57 12.24 -10.74 -1.38
N ARG A 58 10.96 -10.47 -1.14
CA ARG A 58 9.94 -10.42 -2.19
C ARG A 58 9.81 -9.01 -2.70
N ILE A 59 9.83 -8.84 -4.02
CA ILE A 59 9.66 -7.54 -4.67
C ILE A 59 8.31 -7.54 -5.39
N THR A 60 7.45 -6.59 -5.04
CA THR A 60 6.16 -6.34 -5.71
C THR A 60 6.11 -4.92 -6.26
N VAL A 61 5.21 -4.70 -7.21
CA VAL A 61 4.87 -3.36 -7.69
C VAL A 61 3.42 -3.13 -7.33
N GLU A 62 3.17 -2.01 -6.64
CA GLU A 62 1.86 -1.70 -6.07
C GLU A 62 1.39 -0.32 -6.52
N PRO A 63 0.07 -0.12 -6.68
CA PRO A 63 -0.49 1.19 -6.95
C PRO A 63 -0.28 2.12 -5.75
N VAL A 64 -0.03 3.40 -6.03
CA VAL A 64 -0.01 4.48 -5.04
C VAL A 64 -1.25 5.32 -5.23
N VAL A 65 -2.02 5.46 -4.16
CA VAL A 65 -3.26 6.23 -4.13
C VAL A 65 -3.10 7.49 -3.29
N ASP A 66 -3.90 8.50 -3.57
CA ASP A 66 -3.98 9.71 -2.77
C ASP A 66 -5.10 9.56 -1.74
N ASP A 67 -4.72 9.34 -0.49
CA ASP A 67 -5.64 9.24 0.64
C ASP A 67 -5.69 10.58 1.39
N ASP A 68 -6.88 11.04 1.78
CA ASP A 68 -7.05 12.35 2.42
C ASP A 68 -6.32 12.46 3.78
N CYS A 69 -6.09 11.33 4.47
CA CYS A 69 -5.42 11.32 5.77
C CYS A 69 -3.90 11.17 5.64
N HIS A 70 -3.42 10.38 4.68
CA HIS A 70 -2.01 9.99 4.56
C HIS A 70 -1.29 10.59 3.35
N GLY A 71 -2.01 11.22 2.42
CA GLY A 71 -1.51 11.65 1.11
C GLY A 71 -1.20 10.46 0.21
N ALA A 72 -0.16 10.59 -0.62
CA ALA A 72 0.28 9.53 -1.53
C ALA A 72 0.84 8.32 -0.76
N ILE A 73 0.12 7.20 -0.77
CA ILE A 73 0.45 5.97 -0.03
C ILE A 73 0.32 4.72 -0.92
N ALA A 74 1.24 3.76 -0.76
CA ALA A 74 1.15 2.48 -1.47
C ALA A 74 0.03 1.62 -0.90
N LEU A 75 -0.65 0.83 -1.74
CA LEU A 75 -1.83 0.07 -1.32
C LEU A 75 -1.60 -0.82 -0.10
N GLY A 76 -0.53 -1.61 -0.08
CA GLY A 76 -0.28 -2.48 1.09
C GLY A 76 0.01 -1.69 2.36
N ASP A 77 0.59 -0.49 2.26
CA ASP A 77 0.84 0.37 3.42
C ASP A 77 -0.49 0.99 3.92
N LEU A 78 -1.39 1.35 3.00
CA LEU A 78 -2.75 1.79 3.34
C LEU A 78 -3.55 0.66 4.04
N GLU A 79 -3.46 -0.58 3.54
CA GLU A 79 -4.12 -1.73 4.16
C GLU A 79 -3.65 -1.99 5.61
N GLU A 80 -2.38 -1.70 5.92
CA GLU A 80 -1.85 -1.78 7.29
C GLU A 80 -2.45 -0.70 8.20
N GLU A 81 -2.72 0.51 7.68
CA GLU A 81 -3.27 1.63 8.45
C GLU A 81 -4.79 1.55 8.65
N VAL A 82 -5.54 1.20 7.59
CA VAL A 82 -7.02 1.27 7.59
C VAL A 82 -7.69 -0.09 7.63
N GLY A 83 -6.91 -1.17 7.50
CA GLY A 83 -7.40 -2.54 7.43
C GLY A 83 -7.59 -3.04 5.99
N PRO A 84 -8.05 -4.29 5.82
CA PRO A 84 -8.06 -4.98 4.53
C PRO A 84 -8.92 -4.28 3.48
N LEU A 85 -8.29 -3.98 2.35
CA LEU A 85 -8.90 -3.44 1.14
C LEU A 85 -8.70 -4.43 -0.01
N THR A 86 -9.73 -4.63 -0.83
CA THR A 86 -9.59 -5.38 -2.08
C THR A 86 -9.62 -4.40 -3.25
N LEU A 87 -8.53 -4.30 -4.02
CA LEU A 87 -8.52 -3.58 -5.30
C LEU A 87 -9.39 -4.32 -6.32
N LEU A 88 -10.44 -3.65 -6.82
CA LEU A 88 -11.36 -4.19 -7.80
C LEU A 88 -10.92 -3.88 -9.23
N GLU A 89 -10.62 -2.61 -9.50
CA GLU A 89 -10.21 -2.14 -10.83
C GLU A 89 -9.47 -0.80 -10.77
N ILE A 90 -8.73 -0.49 -11.83
CA ILE A 90 -8.13 0.81 -12.10
C ILE A 90 -8.74 1.33 -13.40
N VAL A 91 -9.37 2.49 -13.34
CA VAL A 91 -10.12 3.12 -14.45
C VAL A 91 -9.43 4.39 -14.91
#